data_AF-A0A1T4KVU3-F1
#
_entry.id   AF-A0A1T4KVU3-F1
#
_cell.length_a   1.000
_cell.length_b   1.000
_cell.length_c   1.000
_cell.angle_alpha   90.00
_cell.angle_beta   90.00
_cell.angle_gamma   90.00
#
_symmetry.space_group_name_H-M   'P 1'
#
loop_
_entity.id
_entity.type
_entity.pdbx_description
1 polymer ?
#
loop_
_entity_poly.entity_id
_entity_poly.type
_entity_poly.pdbx_seq_one_letter_code
_entity_poly.pdbx_strand_id
1 'polypeptide(L)'
;MAISGGNKNRQKMISLMYLVFIAMVALNVSSEVLDGFDKVEESLHSMLQGTETRNKYTEQALNSAYAANPSKAKQAYNKSNVLKREADSLYNLIETLKVKIVKKTDGAKGDVHNINRKDDMNASSEVMLNTLSPWGAHLRKRIELFCQLSSSYIESPLKRQTIEKTLSTEGKGMKSWEESLFEGMPTIAAVTLLTKLQTDVRSVEGEVLQELIRSIDVSDIRVNKVEAQVIPESQIVMRGGAYRAQIVLSSVDSTAQPKVVVNGKELSAESRGIFTASANTAGTYPIKGYIETLGGDGTAIRREFSSQYVVTEPMASIAPTLMNVLYAGIDNPINIAVPGIASEQIQATMSNGTLSRRGNLWVARPEKVGTEAVITVSAKGNNGVVSRITEQKLRVRALPDPLPFIEYQDANGAMKRFKGGSLSKRDLLSAKGIQAAIDDDILEVSYSVVRFQLTFFDQMGNAMPEISNGDRFSERQINSMRALSRGKRFYISEVIARGPDGVERKIPPIEVIVK
;
A
#
# COMPACT_ATOMS: atom_id res chain seq x y z
N MET A 1 41.13 105.44 36.86
CA MET A 1 40.38 106.26 37.83
C MET A 1 39.01 105.62 38.00
N ALA A 2 38.57 105.46 39.25
CA ALA A 2 37.23 105.06 39.69
C ALA A 2 36.79 103.60 39.49
N ILE A 3 37.12 102.81 40.50
CA ILE A 3 36.34 101.66 41.00
C ILE A 3 34.90 102.15 41.26
N SER A 4 33.93 101.58 40.56
CA SER A 4 32.52 101.59 40.99
C SER A 4 32.14 100.16 41.35
N GLY A 5 31.88 99.95 42.64
CA GLY A 5 31.45 98.67 43.21
C GLY A 5 30.07 98.29 42.70
N GLY A 6 30.01 97.66 41.51
CA GLY A 6 28.83 97.01 40.99
C GLY A 6 28.51 95.76 41.81
N ASN A 7 27.65 95.92 42.80
CA ASN A 7 27.12 94.93 43.74
C ASN A 7 27.30 93.44 43.30
N LYS A 8 28.32 92.75 43.83
CA LYS A 8 28.68 91.34 43.55
C LYS A 8 27.51 90.37 43.69
N ASN A 9 26.53 90.72 44.54
CA ASN A 9 25.29 89.97 44.75
C ASN A 9 24.31 90.10 43.58
N ARG A 10 24.27 91.23 42.87
CA ARG A 10 23.42 91.43 41.69
C ARG A 10 23.91 90.61 40.50
N GLN A 11 25.23 90.53 40.26
CA GLN A 11 25.78 89.65 39.22
C GLN A 11 25.58 88.17 39.55
N LYS A 12 25.68 87.77 40.84
CA LYS A 12 25.32 86.41 41.27
C LYS A 12 23.85 86.10 41.08
N MET A 13 22.93 87.04 41.36
CA MET A 13 21.51 86.87 41.07
C MET A 13 21.24 86.76 39.57
N ILE A 14 21.87 87.60 38.74
CA ILE A 14 21.71 87.53 37.28
C ILE A 14 22.24 86.20 36.76
N SER A 15 23.41 85.75 37.21
CA SER A 15 23.98 84.45 36.82
C SER A 15 23.09 83.28 37.28
N LEU A 16 22.54 83.33 38.50
CA LEU A 16 21.59 82.34 38.99
C LEU A 16 20.28 82.37 38.17
N MET A 17 19.77 83.53 37.80
CA MET A 17 18.59 83.65 36.94
C MET A 17 18.84 83.12 35.54
N TYR A 18 20.00 83.39 34.93
CA TYR A 18 20.37 82.80 33.64
C TYR A 18 20.53 81.28 33.73
N LEU A 19 21.13 80.77 34.81
CA LEU A 19 21.26 79.33 35.03
C LEU A 19 19.88 78.67 35.22
N VAL A 20 18.99 79.29 36.00
CA VAL A 20 17.61 78.83 36.19
C VAL A 20 16.82 78.94 34.89
N PHE A 21 16.99 79.99 34.10
CA PHE A 21 16.32 80.16 32.81
C PHE A 21 16.81 79.15 31.78
N ILE A 22 18.12 78.94 31.67
CA ILE A 22 18.71 77.91 30.80
C ILE A 22 18.25 76.51 31.25
N ALA A 23 18.23 76.24 32.56
CA ALA A 23 17.71 74.97 33.08
C ALA A 23 16.20 74.81 32.80
N MET A 24 15.41 75.88 32.89
CA MET A 24 13.97 75.86 32.63
C MET A 24 13.66 75.68 31.14
N VAL A 25 14.41 76.31 30.25
CA VAL A 25 14.32 76.09 28.80
C VAL A 25 14.80 74.68 28.42
N ALA A 26 15.85 74.18 29.08
CA ALA A 26 16.37 72.83 28.84
C ALA A 26 15.46 71.71 29.37
N LEU A 27 14.62 72.00 30.37
CA LEU A 27 13.60 71.07 30.87
C LEU A 27 12.35 71.01 29.98
N ASN A 28 12.12 72.02 29.14
CA ASN A 28 11.00 72.01 28.21
C ASN A 28 11.38 71.32 26.90
N VAL A 29 10.50 70.45 26.41
CA VAL A 29 10.69 69.76 25.12
C VAL A 29 10.46 70.75 23.98
N SER A 30 11.23 70.65 22.89
CA SER A 30 11.05 71.53 21.73
C SER A 30 9.70 71.29 21.05
N SER A 31 9.08 72.36 20.54
CA SER A 31 7.77 72.29 19.87
C SER A 31 7.78 71.34 18.67
N GLU A 32 8.87 71.30 17.90
CA GLU A 32 9.04 70.39 16.76
C GLU A 32 9.01 68.91 17.17
N VAL A 33 9.52 68.57 18.36
CA VAL A 33 9.48 67.20 18.90
C VAL A 33 8.06 66.84 19.32
N LEU A 34 7.31 67.78 19.91
CA LEU A 34 5.90 67.58 20.29
C LEU A 34 5.01 67.38 19.05
N ASP A 35 5.20 68.16 17.99
CA ASP A 35 4.51 67.98 16.70
C ASP A 35 4.88 66.65 16.04
N GLY A 36 6.10 66.15 16.28
CA GLY A 36 6.51 64.81 15.89
C GLY A 36 5.69 63.72 16.57
N PHE A 37 5.38 63.86 17.86
CA PHE A 37 4.53 62.91 18.59
C PHE A 37 3.09 62.91 18.09
N ASP A 38 2.52 64.06 17.72
CA ASP A 38 1.19 64.11 17.12
C ASP A 38 1.09 63.31 15.82
N LYS A 39 2.10 63.43 14.94
CA LYS A 39 2.15 62.64 13.70
C LYS A 39 2.25 61.14 13.97
N VAL A 40 2.98 60.75 15.01
CA VAL A 40 3.06 59.35 15.44
C VAL A 40 1.72 58.89 15.99
N GLU A 41 1.05 59.71 16.80
CA GLU A 41 -0.29 59.42 17.34
C GLU A 41 -1.33 59.24 16.21
N GLU A 42 -1.35 60.14 15.22
CA GLU A 42 -2.26 60.04 14.07
C GLU A 42 -2.01 58.77 13.25
N SER A 43 -0.73 58.41 13.04
CA SER A 43 -0.33 57.18 12.36
C SER A 43 -0.74 55.93 13.15
N LEU A 44 -0.53 55.92 14.46
CA LEU A 44 -0.96 54.82 15.34
C LEU A 44 -2.48 54.68 15.38
N HIS A 45 -3.22 55.80 15.38
CA HIS A 45 -4.67 55.80 15.32
C HIS A 45 -5.17 55.21 13.99
N SER A 46 -4.54 55.57 12.87
CA SER A 46 -4.85 55.00 11.55
C SER A 46 -4.56 53.49 11.50
N MET A 47 -3.43 53.05 12.08
CA MET A 47 -3.07 51.63 12.19
C MET A 47 -4.07 50.86 13.06
N LEU A 48 -4.52 51.47 14.16
CA LEU A 48 -5.52 50.91 15.06
C LEU A 48 -6.85 50.68 14.32
N GLN A 49 -7.36 51.69 13.60
CA GLN A 49 -8.59 51.56 12.80
C GLN A 49 -8.49 50.44 11.75
N GLY A 50 -7.34 50.34 11.08
CA GLY A 50 -7.06 49.26 10.13
C GLY A 50 -7.08 47.88 10.80
N THR A 51 -6.47 47.78 11.98
CA THR A 51 -6.41 46.52 12.74
C THR A 51 -7.78 46.11 13.27
N GLU A 52 -8.57 47.05 13.79
CA GLU A 52 -9.95 46.78 14.22
C GLU A 52 -10.83 46.30 13.07
N THR A 53 -10.69 46.92 11.89
CA THR A 53 -11.41 46.49 10.69
C THR A 53 -11.03 45.07 10.27
N ARG A 54 -9.73 44.75 10.30
CA ARG A 54 -9.22 43.39 10.03
C ARG A 54 -9.73 42.37 11.05
N ASN A 55 -9.76 42.72 12.33
CA ASN A 55 -10.26 41.85 13.39
C ASN A 55 -11.76 41.58 13.21
N LYS A 56 -12.56 42.61 12.85
CA LYS A 56 -13.98 42.46 12.54
C LYS A 56 -14.23 41.47 11.38
N TYR A 57 -13.45 41.55 10.30
CA TYR A 57 -13.56 40.58 9.21
C TYR A 57 -13.21 39.15 9.65
N THR A 58 -12.16 39.00 10.45
CA THR A 58 -11.74 37.70 10.99
C THR A 58 -12.83 37.12 11.90
N GLU A 59 -13.43 37.94 12.76
CA GLU A 59 -14.56 37.55 13.61
C GLU A 59 -15.79 37.14 12.77
N GLN A 60 -16.12 37.88 11.71
CA GLN A 60 -17.21 37.52 10.80
C GLN A 60 -16.98 36.17 10.11
N ALA A 61 -15.73 35.89 9.70
CA ALA A 61 -15.36 34.61 9.13
C ALA A 61 -15.55 33.47 10.15
N LEU A 62 -15.14 33.68 11.40
CA LEU A 62 -15.33 32.72 12.49
C LEU A 62 -16.82 32.49 12.78
N ASN A 63 -17.64 33.54 12.83
CA ASN A 63 -19.09 33.45 13.00
C ASN A 63 -19.75 32.65 11.86
N SER A 64 -19.28 32.84 10.63
CA SER A 64 -19.74 32.10 9.46
C SER A 64 -19.34 30.61 9.55
N ALA A 65 -18.11 30.33 9.99
CA ALA A 65 -17.65 28.95 10.24
C ALA A 65 -18.47 28.26 11.34
N TYR A 66 -18.86 28.99 12.39
CA TYR A 66 -19.75 28.48 13.44
C TYR A 66 -21.18 28.22 12.94
N ALA A 67 -21.73 29.11 12.11
CA ALA A 67 -23.04 28.90 11.50
C ALA A 67 -23.04 27.68 10.55
N ALA A 68 -21.95 27.46 9.82
CA ALA A 68 -21.81 26.32 8.91
C ALA A 68 -21.62 25.00 9.66
N ASN A 69 -20.80 24.97 10.72
CA ASN A 69 -20.55 23.77 11.49
C ASN A 69 -20.43 24.06 13.01
N PRO A 70 -21.57 24.07 13.73
CA PRO A 70 -21.59 24.43 15.14
C PRO A 70 -20.81 23.47 16.03
N SER A 71 -20.81 22.15 15.75
CA SER A 71 -20.12 21.17 16.62
C SER A 71 -18.60 21.37 16.60
N LYS A 72 -18.04 21.66 15.43
CA LYS A 72 -16.61 21.83 15.20
C LYS A 72 -16.10 23.18 15.70
N ALA A 73 -16.81 24.25 15.40
CA ALA A 73 -16.35 25.62 15.67
C ALA A 73 -16.73 26.14 17.07
N LYS A 74 -17.56 25.42 17.85
CA LYS A 74 -18.04 25.88 19.17
C LYS A 74 -16.93 26.30 20.13
N GLN A 75 -15.86 25.52 20.21
CA GLN A 75 -14.76 25.82 21.13
C GLN A 75 -14.00 27.08 20.71
N ALA A 76 -13.69 27.21 19.41
CA ALA A 76 -13.04 28.38 18.85
C ALA A 76 -13.91 29.64 18.99
N TYR A 77 -15.22 29.53 18.75
CA TYR A 77 -16.20 30.60 18.91
C TYR A 77 -16.35 31.08 20.36
N ASN A 78 -16.39 30.15 21.31
CA ASN A 78 -16.45 30.53 22.72
C ASN A 78 -15.15 31.24 23.16
N LYS A 79 -13.99 30.74 22.73
CA LYS A 79 -12.69 31.37 23.01
C LYS A 79 -12.58 32.75 22.38
N SER A 80 -13.02 32.93 21.13
CA SER A 80 -12.97 34.23 20.44
C SER A 80 -13.84 35.28 21.13
N ASN A 81 -15.03 34.91 21.61
CA ASN A 81 -15.91 35.82 22.33
C ASN A 81 -15.32 36.27 23.67
N VAL A 82 -14.68 35.35 24.41
CA VAL A 82 -13.98 35.68 25.66
C VAL A 82 -12.80 36.61 25.38
N LEU A 83 -11.98 36.28 24.38
CA LEU A 83 -10.84 37.10 23.97
C LEU A 83 -11.26 38.53 23.62
N LYS A 84 -12.28 38.68 22.76
CA LYS A 84 -12.80 39.97 22.33
C LYS A 84 -13.28 40.82 23.51
N ARG A 85 -14.04 40.21 24.43
CA ARG A 85 -14.53 40.91 25.62
C ARG A 85 -13.38 41.43 26.49
N GLU A 86 -12.33 40.64 26.67
CA GLU A 86 -11.16 41.05 27.46
C GLU A 86 -10.30 42.09 26.73
N ALA A 87 -10.17 42.00 25.40
CA ALA A 87 -9.50 42.98 24.56
C ALA A 87 -10.23 44.33 24.60
N ASP A 88 -11.55 44.35 24.39
CA ASP A 88 -12.40 45.54 24.47
C ASP A 88 -12.35 46.16 25.87
N SER A 89 -12.39 45.35 26.92
CA SER A 89 -12.26 45.82 28.30
C SER A 89 -10.91 46.50 28.57
N LEU A 90 -9.81 45.95 28.06
CA LEU A 90 -8.47 46.53 28.21
C LEU A 90 -8.32 47.79 27.36
N TYR A 91 -8.82 47.77 26.12
CA TYR A 91 -8.84 48.93 25.23
C TYR A 91 -9.56 50.13 25.86
N ASN A 92 -10.76 49.91 26.40
CA ASN A 92 -11.57 50.95 27.05
C ASN A 92 -10.93 51.47 28.35
N LEU A 93 -10.22 50.61 29.08
CA LEU A 93 -9.43 51.04 30.23
C LEU A 93 -8.32 52.00 29.79
N ILE A 94 -7.58 51.66 28.74
CA ILE A 94 -6.52 52.51 28.20
C ILE A 94 -7.09 53.84 27.73
N GLU A 95 -8.23 53.84 27.03
CA GLU A 95 -8.91 55.05 26.58
C GLU A 95 -9.31 55.95 27.76
N THR A 96 -9.86 55.35 28.82
CA THR A 96 -10.18 56.06 30.06
C THR A 96 -8.94 56.70 30.70
N LEU A 97 -7.79 56.04 30.64
CA LEU A 97 -6.53 56.58 31.16
C LEU A 97 -6.02 57.74 30.32
N LYS A 98 -6.08 57.66 28.98
CA LYS A 98 -5.74 58.78 28.08
C LYS A 98 -6.57 60.02 28.44
N VAL A 99 -7.89 59.86 28.57
CA VAL A 99 -8.81 60.96 28.95
C VAL A 99 -8.47 61.53 30.33
N LYS A 100 -8.12 60.69 31.32
CA LYS A 100 -7.74 61.14 32.66
C LYS A 100 -6.46 61.95 32.67
N ILE A 101 -5.43 61.50 31.94
CA ILE A 101 -4.17 62.22 31.80
C ILE A 101 -4.46 63.59 31.16
N VAL A 102 -5.17 63.63 30.04
CA VAL A 102 -5.43 64.89 29.33
C VAL A 102 -6.32 65.84 30.14
N LYS A 103 -7.31 65.34 30.89
CA LYS A 103 -8.10 66.19 31.79
C LYS A 103 -7.28 66.74 32.96
N LYS A 104 -6.24 66.02 33.39
CA LYS A 104 -5.29 66.51 34.38
C LYS A 104 -4.39 67.60 33.78
N THR A 105 -4.03 67.43 32.52
CA THR A 105 -3.20 68.37 31.74
C THR A 105 -3.93 69.62 31.29
N ASP A 106 -5.16 69.57 30.76
CA ASP A 106 -5.83 70.75 30.18
C ASP A 106 -7.07 71.20 31.00
N GLY A 107 -7.35 70.50 32.11
CA GLY A 107 -8.52 70.74 32.95
C GLY A 107 -9.76 69.98 32.47
N ALA A 108 -10.93 70.32 33.01
CA ALA A 108 -12.16 69.53 32.82
C ALA A 108 -12.63 69.39 31.35
N LYS A 109 -12.20 70.30 30.46
CA LYS A 109 -12.52 70.32 29.03
C LYS A 109 -11.38 69.77 28.14
N GLY A 110 -10.38 69.12 28.70
CA GLY A 110 -9.29 68.52 27.93
C GLY A 110 -9.79 67.45 26.94
N ASP A 111 -9.23 67.47 25.73
CA ASP A 111 -9.56 66.57 24.62
C ASP A 111 -8.32 65.79 24.18
N VAL A 112 -8.46 64.47 24.09
CA VAL A 112 -7.36 63.55 23.72
C VAL A 112 -6.83 63.83 22.31
N HIS A 113 -7.68 64.32 21.41
CA HIS A 113 -7.29 64.64 20.03
C HIS A 113 -6.68 66.04 19.87
N ASN A 114 -6.80 66.90 20.88
CA ASN A 114 -6.31 68.28 20.81
C ASN A 114 -5.79 68.74 22.18
N ILE A 115 -4.58 68.27 22.52
CA ILE A 115 -3.91 68.57 23.78
C ILE A 115 -3.21 69.93 23.67
N ASN A 116 -3.49 70.85 24.58
CA ASN A 116 -2.89 72.19 24.58
C ASN A 116 -1.52 72.18 25.28
N ARG A 117 -1.45 71.67 26.52
CA ARG A 117 -0.19 71.62 27.32
C ARG A 117 0.55 70.29 27.10
N LYS A 118 0.96 70.04 25.85
CA LYS A 118 1.57 68.77 25.41
C LYS A 118 2.86 68.41 26.17
N ASP A 119 3.61 69.43 26.59
CA ASP A 119 4.88 69.36 27.30
C ASP A 119 4.75 69.10 28.81
N ASP A 120 3.53 69.09 29.39
CA ASP A 120 3.33 68.84 30.82
C ASP A 120 3.82 67.43 31.21
N MET A 121 4.85 67.39 32.05
CA MET A 121 5.52 66.17 32.53
C MET A 121 4.91 65.62 33.83
N ASN A 122 4.03 66.36 34.51
CA ASN A 122 3.51 65.98 35.82
C ASN A 122 2.21 65.18 35.71
N ALA A 123 1.34 65.50 34.76
CA ALA A 123 0.01 64.92 34.64
C ALA A 123 0.03 63.39 34.44
N SER A 124 0.96 62.88 33.62
CA SER A 124 1.15 61.45 33.37
C SER A 124 1.56 60.70 34.65
N SER A 125 2.54 61.24 35.37
CA SER A 125 3.06 60.70 36.62
C SER A 125 2.00 60.71 37.72
N GLU A 126 1.27 61.81 37.87
CA GLU A 126 0.25 61.96 38.91
C GLU A 126 -0.98 61.08 38.68
N VAL A 127 -1.33 60.77 37.42
CA VAL A 127 -2.44 59.86 37.13
C VAL A 127 -2.02 58.40 37.24
N MET A 128 -0.84 58.04 36.71
CA MET A 128 -0.42 56.65 36.59
C MET A 128 0.29 56.10 37.83
N LEU A 129 1.02 56.94 38.58
CA LEU A 129 1.88 56.55 39.70
C LEU A 129 1.34 57.00 41.07
N ASN A 130 0.07 57.43 41.13
CA ASN A 130 -0.54 57.86 42.39
C ASN A 130 -0.64 56.71 43.40
N THR A 131 -0.17 56.92 44.62
CA THR A 131 -0.25 55.95 45.71
C THR A 131 -1.69 55.70 46.19
N LEU A 132 -2.58 56.69 46.07
CA LEU A 132 -4.01 56.58 46.42
C LEU A 132 -4.86 55.92 45.33
N SER A 133 -4.38 55.91 44.08
CA SER A 133 -5.11 55.36 42.94
C SER A 133 -4.11 54.80 41.92
N PRO A 134 -3.67 53.54 42.11
CA PRO A 134 -2.56 52.96 41.35
C PRO A 134 -3.01 52.50 39.96
N TRP A 135 -3.39 53.45 39.10
CA TRP A 135 -3.88 53.17 37.74
C TRP A 135 -2.82 52.48 36.87
N GLY A 136 -1.54 52.83 37.02
CA GLY A 136 -0.43 52.18 36.30
C GLY A 136 -0.29 50.70 36.66
N ALA A 137 -0.28 50.37 37.94
CA ALA A 137 -0.22 48.98 38.40
C ALA A 137 -1.48 48.18 38.01
N HIS A 138 -2.65 48.82 38.01
CA HIS A 138 -3.90 48.19 37.55
C HIS A 138 -3.86 47.90 36.05
N LEU A 139 -3.39 48.85 35.23
CA LEU A 139 -3.19 48.66 33.80
C LEU A 139 -2.23 47.51 33.53
N ARG A 140 -1.08 47.47 34.24
CA ARG A 140 -0.09 46.39 34.12
C ARG A 140 -0.70 45.02 34.36
N LYS A 141 -1.41 44.84 35.48
CA LYS A 141 -2.08 43.56 35.79
C LYS A 141 -3.09 43.16 34.72
N ARG A 142 -3.83 44.12 34.17
CA ARG A 142 -4.78 43.88 33.09
C ARG A 142 -4.12 43.43 31.78
N ILE A 143 -2.93 43.96 31.46
CA ILE A 143 -2.11 43.52 30.32
C ILE A 143 -1.60 42.10 30.55
N GLU A 144 -1.07 41.80 31.74
CA GLU A 144 -0.56 40.47 32.12
C GLU A 144 -1.65 39.40 31.99
N LEU A 145 -2.87 39.68 32.48
CA LEU A 145 -4.01 38.77 32.35
C LEU A 145 -4.40 38.54 30.88
N PHE A 146 -4.42 39.59 30.05
CA PHE A 146 -4.72 39.47 28.63
C PHE A 146 -3.64 38.69 27.86
N CYS A 147 -2.37 38.90 28.20
CA CYS A 147 -1.24 38.18 27.66
C CYS A 147 -1.34 36.68 28.00
N GLN A 148 -1.59 36.33 29.26
CA GLN A 148 -1.77 34.94 29.69
C GLN A 148 -2.95 34.25 28.98
N LEU A 149 -4.09 34.95 28.85
CA LEU A 149 -5.24 34.44 28.11
C LEU A 149 -4.88 34.17 26.65
N SER A 150 -4.25 35.14 25.99
CA SER A 150 -3.85 35.06 24.58
C SER A 150 -2.87 33.91 24.32
N SER A 151 -1.83 33.78 25.17
CA SER A 151 -0.86 32.69 25.10
C SER A 151 -1.50 31.31 25.32
N SER A 152 -2.55 31.20 26.15
CA SER A 152 -3.25 29.94 26.39
C SER A 152 -4.03 29.41 25.18
N TYR A 153 -4.36 30.28 24.21
CA TYR A 153 -5.12 29.93 23.02
C TYR A 153 -4.25 29.59 21.81
N ILE A 154 -2.93 29.73 21.93
CA ILE A 154 -1.98 29.47 20.86
C ILE A 154 -1.20 28.19 21.15
N GLU A 155 -1.07 27.33 20.15
CA GLU A 155 -0.31 26.08 20.28
C GLU A 155 1.18 26.26 19.94
N SER A 156 1.49 27.12 18.95
CA SER A 156 2.85 27.33 18.46
C SER A 156 3.73 28.07 19.49
N PRO A 157 4.85 27.48 19.96
CA PRO A 157 5.75 28.12 20.92
C PRO A 157 6.34 29.45 20.41
N LEU A 158 6.65 29.52 19.11
CA LEU A 158 7.22 30.72 18.49
C LEU A 158 6.23 31.90 18.54
N LYS A 159 4.95 31.65 18.22
CA LYS A 159 3.91 32.68 18.26
C LYS A 159 3.62 33.15 19.70
N ARG A 160 3.62 32.23 20.68
CA ARG A 160 3.48 32.61 22.10
C ARG A 160 4.59 33.57 22.52
N GLN A 161 5.84 33.25 22.16
CA GLN A 161 6.98 34.11 22.48
C GLN A 161 6.85 35.50 21.84
N THR A 162 6.32 35.60 20.61
CA THR A 162 6.04 36.88 19.97
C THR A 162 5.04 37.71 20.77
N ILE A 163 3.93 37.11 21.23
CA ILE A 163 2.91 37.82 22.01
C ILE A 163 3.43 38.26 23.37
N GLU A 164 4.15 37.37 24.07
CA GLU A 164 4.76 37.67 25.37
C GLU A 164 5.76 38.83 25.26
N LYS A 165 6.51 38.90 24.16
CA LYS A 165 7.42 40.00 23.88
C LYS A 165 6.68 41.31 23.55
N THR A 166 5.61 41.23 22.76
CA THR A 166 4.82 42.41 22.34
C THR A 166 4.12 43.07 23.53
N LEU A 167 3.55 42.28 24.44
CA LEU A 167 2.82 42.74 25.63
C LEU A 167 3.66 42.64 26.92
N SER A 168 4.99 42.69 26.80
CA SER A 168 5.88 42.58 27.96
C SER A 168 5.69 43.75 28.91
N THR A 169 5.49 43.42 30.19
CA THR A 169 5.36 44.37 31.31
C THR A 169 6.59 44.39 32.21
N GLU A 170 7.77 44.10 31.65
CA GLU A 170 9.03 44.12 32.40
C GLU A 170 9.47 45.55 32.73
N GLY A 171 9.88 45.76 33.99
CA GLY A 171 10.48 47.02 34.44
C GLY A 171 11.89 47.23 33.89
N LYS A 172 12.41 48.46 34.00
CA LYS A 172 13.78 48.80 33.62
C LYS A 172 14.62 49.15 34.85
N GLY A 173 15.65 48.33 35.13
CA GLY A 173 16.53 48.54 36.27
C GLY A 173 15.78 48.38 37.61
N MET A 174 15.85 49.39 38.48
CA MET A 174 15.14 49.39 39.77
C MET A 174 13.70 49.94 39.69
N LYS A 175 13.27 50.42 38.52
CA LYS A 175 11.93 50.99 38.32
C LYS A 175 10.93 49.92 37.88
N SER A 176 9.72 49.98 38.42
CA SER A 176 8.58 49.20 37.90
C SER A 176 8.26 49.60 36.46
N TRP A 177 7.48 48.77 35.75
CA TRP A 177 7.13 49.02 34.35
C TRP A 177 6.38 50.35 34.19
N GLU A 178 5.39 50.59 35.05
CA GLU A 178 4.63 51.84 35.07
C GLU A 178 5.51 53.06 35.38
N GLU A 179 6.43 52.97 36.34
CA GLU A 179 7.38 54.07 36.63
C GLU A 179 8.31 54.32 35.44
N SER A 180 8.82 53.27 34.79
CA SER A 180 9.72 53.41 33.66
C SER A 180 9.08 54.05 32.42
N LEU A 181 7.75 53.99 32.31
CA LEU A 181 6.97 54.48 31.17
C LEU A 181 6.23 55.79 31.42
N PHE A 182 5.93 56.16 32.67
CA PHE A 182 5.09 57.33 32.96
C PHE A 182 5.74 58.36 33.88
N GLU A 183 6.88 58.06 34.51
CA GLU A 183 7.59 59.02 35.35
C GLU A 183 8.30 60.10 34.51
N GLY A 184 7.95 61.37 34.74
CA GLY A 184 8.55 62.52 34.05
C GLY A 184 8.27 62.56 32.54
N MET A 185 7.29 61.81 32.05
CA MET A 185 6.95 61.77 30.63
C MET A 185 5.99 62.90 30.26
N PRO A 186 6.25 63.66 29.18
CA PRO A 186 5.30 64.62 28.65
C PRO A 186 3.95 63.98 28.34
N THR A 187 2.87 64.75 28.51
CA THR A 187 1.50 64.28 28.32
C THR A 187 1.29 63.67 26.93
N ILE A 188 1.77 64.32 25.87
CA ILE A 188 1.61 63.80 24.51
C ILE A 188 2.29 62.44 24.34
N ALA A 189 3.51 62.27 24.88
CA ALA A 189 4.25 61.01 24.80
C ALA A 189 3.55 59.89 25.58
N ALA A 190 2.99 60.19 26.76
CA ALA A 190 2.22 59.23 27.55
C ALA A 190 0.95 58.77 26.81
N VAL A 191 0.24 59.71 26.15
CA VAL A 191 -0.93 59.40 25.32
C VAL A 191 -0.52 58.53 24.12
N THR A 192 0.56 58.87 23.42
CA THR A 192 1.08 58.08 22.29
C THR A 192 1.48 56.66 22.69
N LEU A 193 2.11 56.48 23.87
CA LEU A 193 2.44 55.16 24.40
C LEU A 193 1.19 54.32 24.70
N LEU A 194 0.16 54.94 25.26
CA LEU A 194 -1.13 54.28 25.52
C LEU A 194 -1.83 53.88 24.20
N THR A 195 -1.77 54.72 23.17
CA THR A 195 -2.29 54.38 21.84
C THR A 195 -1.50 53.25 21.19
N LYS A 196 -0.17 53.23 21.33
CA LYS A 196 0.67 52.10 20.90
C LYS A 196 0.22 50.81 21.58
N LEU A 197 -0.04 50.85 22.89
CA LEU A 197 -0.53 49.70 23.63
C LEU A 197 -1.93 49.24 23.16
N GLN A 198 -2.83 50.17 22.84
CA GLN A 198 -4.13 49.83 22.22
C GLN A 198 -3.93 49.08 20.89
N THR A 199 -3.00 49.54 20.05
CA THR A 199 -2.65 48.89 18.79
C THR A 199 -2.05 47.51 19.00
N ASP A 200 -1.19 47.32 20.00
CA ASP A 200 -0.64 46.01 20.36
C ASP A 200 -1.75 45.04 20.79
N VAL A 201 -2.67 45.49 21.65
CA VAL A 201 -3.80 44.67 22.13
C VAL A 201 -4.67 44.20 20.96
N ARG A 202 -5.02 45.11 20.04
CA ARG A 202 -5.78 44.77 18.83
C ARG A 202 -4.98 43.86 17.88
N SER A 203 -3.66 44.04 17.79
CA SER A 203 -2.82 43.19 16.95
C SER A 203 -2.76 41.76 17.48
N VAL A 204 -2.56 41.59 18.79
CA VAL A 204 -2.55 40.28 19.47
C VAL A 204 -3.93 39.62 19.38
N GLU A 205 -5.02 40.38 19.59
CA GLU A 205 -6.39 39.88 19.37
C GLU A 205 -6.53 39.28 17.97
N GLY A 206 -6.09 40.01 16.94
CA GLY A 206 -6.15 39.55 15.54
C GLY A 206 -5.35 38.27 15.29
N GLU A 207 -4.13 38.17 15.84
CA GLU A 207 -3.29 36.97 15.70
C GLU A 207 -3.91 35.74 16.35
N VAL A 208 -4.47 35.90 17.56
CA VAL A 208 -5.16 34.80 18.26
C VAL A 208 -6.43 34.40 17.51
N LEU A 209 -7.21 35.36 17.00
CA LEU A 209 -8.40 35.07 16.19
C LEU A 209 -8.05 34.26 14.93
N GLN A 210 -6.98 34.62 14.23
CA GLN A 210 -6.50 33.86 13.07
C GLN A 210 -6.08 32.43 13.44
N GLU A 211 -5.41 32.25 14.58
CA GLU A 211 -5.02 30.93 15.05
C GLU A 211 -6.24 30.06 15.41
N LEU A 212 -7.25 30.66 16.05
CA LEU A 212 -8.51 29.97 16.35
C LEU A 212 -9.22 29.52 15.08
N ILE A 213 -9.28 30.34 14.02
CA ILE A 213 -9.84 29.92 12.72
C ILE A 213 -9.03 28.80 12.11
N ARG A 214 -7.69 28.92 12.11
CA ARG A 214 -6.80 27.88 11.58
C ARG A 214 -7.01 26.53 12.26
N SER A 215 -7.28 26.53 13.57
CA SER A 215 -7.56 25.30 14.31
C SER A 215 -8.83 24.57 13.83
N ILE A 216 -9.78 25.29 13.24
CA ILE A 216 -11.01 24.70 12.66
C ILE A 216 -10.65 23.95 11.37
N ASP A 217 -9.85 24.51 10.47
CA ASP A 217 -9.54 23.89 9.18
C ASP A 217 -8.57 22.69 9.26
N VAL A 218 -7.84 22.53 10.36
CA VAL A 218 -6.88 21.42 10.55
C VAL A 218 -7.55 20.05 10.66
N SER A 219 -8.83 19.99 11.02
CA SER A 219 -9.54 18.71 11.21
C SER A 219 -10.17 18.13 9.94
N ASP A 220 -10.16 18.82 8.79
CA ASP A 220 -10.71 18.26 7.55
C ASP A 220 -9.78 17.19 6.93
N ILE A 221 -10.37 16.21 6.24
CA ILE A 221 -9.63 15.23 5.42
C ILE A 221 -8.83 16.00 4.37
N ARG A 222 -7.50 15.96 4.47
CA ARG A 222 -6.64 16.70 3.55
C ARG A 222 -6.25 15.80 2.39
N VAL A 223 -6.71 16.16 1.20
CA VAL A 223 -6.15 15.57 -0.02
C VAL A 223 -4.74 16.13 -0.19
N ASN A 224 -3.73 15.33 0.13
CA ASN A 224 -2.32 15.73 -0.01
C ASN A 224 -1.58 14.95 -1.10
N LYS A 225 -2.14 13.83 -1.57
CA LYS A 225 -1.55 12.99 -2.59
C LYS A 225 -2.62 12.59 -3.61
N VAL A 226 -2.34 12.83 -4.88
CA VAL A 226 -3.21 12.48 -6.01
C VAL A 226 -2.41 11.60 -6.96
N GLU A 227 -2.90 10.38 -7.20
CA GLU A 227 -2.21 9.39 -8.04
C GLU A 227 -3.19 8.75 -9.02
N ALA A 228 -2.70 8.40 -10.22
CA ALA A 228 -3.46 7.56 -11.14
C ALA A 228 -3.21 6.09 -10.82
N GLN A 229 -4.28 5.30 -10.71
CA GLN A 229 -4.22 3.86 -10.44
C GLN A 229 -4.93 3.10 -11.55
N VAL A 230 -4.38 1.93 -11.90
CA VAL A 230 -4.96 1.02 -12.88
C VAL A 230 -5.47 -0.21 -12.14
N ILE A 231 -6.76 -0.48 -12.24
CA ILE A 231 -7.45 -1.61 -11.60
C ILE A 231 -7.82 -2.61 -12.71
N PRO A 232 -6.99 -3.63 -12.98
CA PRO A 232 -7.31 -4.66 -13.96
C PRO A 232 -8.37 -5.63 -13.46
N GLU A 233 -9.21 -6.15 -14.37
CA GLU A 233 -10.06 -7.32 -14.08
C GLU A 233 -9.22 -8.58 -13.87
N SER A 234 -8.15 -8.75 -14.65
CA SER A 234 -7.13 -9.79 -14.47
C SER A 234 -5.76 -9.26 -14.91
N GLN A 235 -4.73 -9.50 -14.10
CA GLN A 235 -3.34 -9.17 -14.46
C GLN A 235 -2.74 -10.15 -15.47
N ILE A 236 -3.35 -11.33 -15.65
CA ILE A 236 -2.88 -12.38 -16.55
C ILE A 236 -3.93 -12.59 -17.64
N VAL A 237 -3.52 -12.47 -18.91
CA VAL A 237 -4.37 -12.73 -20.08
C VAL A 237 -3.68 -13.67 -21.05
N MET A 238 -4.46 -14.53 -21.71
CA MET A 238 -3.95 -15.40 -22.77
C MET A 238 -3.75 -14.60 -24.07
N ARG A 239 -2.84 -15.08 -24.94
CA ARG A 239 -2.62 -14.50 -26.27
C ARG A 239 -3.94 -14.51 -27.06
N GLY A 240 -4.36 -13.35 -27.57
CA GLY A 240 -5.63 -13.16 -28.28
C GLY A 240 -6.83 -12.83 -27.37
N GLY A 241 -6.66 -12.88 -26.05
CA GLY A 241 -7.65 -12.38 -25.10
C GLY A 241 -7.65 -10.85 -24.98
N ALA A 242 -8.77 -10.27 -24.56
CA ALA A 242 -8.88 -8.84 -24.29
C ALA A 242 -8.46 -8.51 -22.85
N TYR A 243 -7.52 -7.58 -22.69
CA TYR A 243 -7.17 -7.02 -21.39
C TYR A 243 -8.13 -5.86 -21.06
N ARG A 244 -8.79 -5.93 -19.90
CA ARG A 244 -9.72 -4.90 -19.41
C ARG A 244 -9.24 -4.37 -18.07
N ALA A 245 -9.16 -3.05 -17.96
CA ALA A 245 -8.79 -2.37 -16.73
C ALA A 245 -9.51 -1.02 -16.61
N GLN A 246 -9.87 -0.66 -15.39
CA GLN A 246 -10.39 0.65 -15.06
C GLN A 246 -9.23 1.56 -14.62
N ILE A 247 -9.14 2.75 -15.21
CA ILE A 247 -8.14 3.76 -14.82
C ILE A 247 -8.86 4.79 -13.95
N VAL A 248 -8.40 4.95 -12.72
CA VAL A 248 -9.02 5.84 -11.73
C VAL A 248 -7.98 6.80 -11.16
N LEU A 249 -8.44 7.99 -10.78
CA LEU A 249 -7.65 8.93 -10.01
C LEU A 249 -7.96 8.68 -8.52
N SER A 250 -6.94 8.39 -7.72
CA SER A 250 -7.06 8.26 -6.27
C SER A 250 -6.54 9.54 -5.61
N SER A 251 -7.37 10.11 -4.74
CA SER A 251 -7.01 11.22 -3.86
C SER A 251 -6.94 10.68 -2.44
N VAL A 252 -5.75 10.66 -1.86
CA VAL A 252 -5.49 10.09 -0.53
C VAL A 252 -4.87 11.12 0.40
N ASP A 253 -5.15 10.95 1.69
CA ASP A 253 -4.48 11.66 2.78
C ASP A 253 -3.38 10.76 3.34
N SER A 254 -2.11 11.09 3.09
CA SER A 254 -0.96 10.32 3.58
C SER A 254 -0.66 10.50 5.07
N THR A 255 -1.31 11.47 5.74
CA THR A 255 -1.15 11.74 7.17
C THR A 255 -2.20 11.04 8.02
N ALA A 256 -3.39 10.80 7.47
CA ALA A 256 -4.45 10.08 8.16
C ALA A 256 -4.13 8.58 8.27
N GLN A 257 -4.45 8.00 9.43
CA GLN A 257 -4.40 6.55 9.65
C GLN A 257 -5.82 6.01 9.83
N PRO A 258 -6.54 5.67 8.74
CA PRO A 258 -7.88 5.14 8.84
C PRO A 258 -7.86 3.71 9.39
N LYS A 259 -8.96 3.32 10.02
CA LYS A 259 -9.20 1.94 10.42
C LYS A 259 -9.60 1.12 9.20
N VAL A 260 -8.83 0.10 8.88
CA VAL A 260 -9.09 -0.80 7.72
C VAL A 260 -9.39 -2.21 8.23
N VAL A 261 -10.59 -2.70 7.92
CA VAL A 261 -11.01 -4.05 8.28
C VAL A 261 -11.19 -4.86 7.00
N VAL A 262 -10.45 -5.97 6.88
CA VAL A 262 -10.49 -6.90 5.74
C VAL A 262 -10.86 -8.28 6.24
N ASN A 263 -11.88 -8.91 5.65
CA ASN A 263 -12.34 -10.27 5.97
C ASN A 263 -12.58 -10.49 7.49
N GLY A 264 -13.09 -9.47 8.18
CA GLY A 264 -13.40 -9.49 9.61
C GLY A 264 -12.21 -9.25 10.55
N LYS A 265 -11.00 -9.03 10.03
CA LYS A 265 -9.81 -8.68 10.82
C LYS A 265 -9.35 -7.25 10.53
N GLU A 266 -9.03 -6.52 11.58
CA GLU A 266 -8.44 -5.18 11.49
C GLU A 266 -6.96 -5.29 11.11
N LEU A 267 -6.53 -4.48 10.14
CA LEU A 267 -5.13 -4.37 9.76
C LEU A 267 -4.36 -3.55 10.80
N SER A 268 -3.10 -3.90 11.05
CA SER A 268 -2.24 -3.11 11.93
C SER A 268 -1.99 -1.72 11.31
N ALA A 269 -1.89 -0.68 12.14
CA ALA A 269 -1.56 0.67 11.68
C ALA A 269 -0.21 0.73 10.93
N GLU A 270 0.73 -0.14 11.32
CA GLU A 270 2.05 -0.28 10.68
C GLU A 270 1.98 -0.77 9.23
N SER A 271 0.97 -1.55 8.88
CA SER A 271 0.78 -2.05 7.51
C SER A 271 0.48 -0.93 6.51
N ARG A 272 0.12 0.28 6.98
CA ARG A 272 -0.27 1.43 6.15
C ARG A 272 -1.33 1.07 5.09
N GLY A 273 -2.26 0.19 5.46
CA GLY A 273 -3.33 -0.26 4.56
C GLY A 273 -2.94 -1.37 3.59
N ILE A 274 -1.74 -1.96 3.73
CA ILE A 274 -1.30 -3.09 2.90
C ILE A 274 -1.86 -4.40 3.47
N PHE A 275 -2.73 -5.05 2.72
CA PHE A 275 -3.22 -6.41 3.02
C PHE A 275 -2.31 -7.47 2.39
N THR A 276 -1.89 -8.45 3.19
CA THR A 276 -1.15 -9.63 2.72
C THR A 276 -1.86 -10.90 3.13
N ALA A 277 -1.92 -11.88 2.22
CA ALA A 277 -2.51 -13.19 2.46
C ALA A 277 -1.63 -14.29 1.85
N SER A 278 -1.45 -15.39 2.59
CA SER A 278 -0.74 -16.57 2.10
C SER A 278 -1.64 -17.39 1.17
N ALA A 279 -1.16 -17.65 -0.04
CA ALA A 279 -1.88 -18.38 -1.08
C ALA A 279 -1.50 -19.87 -1.06
N ASN A 280 -2.07 -20.64 -0.10
CA ASN A 280 -1.69 -22.04 0.11
C ASN A 280 -2.50 -23.05 -0.71
N THR A 281 -3.76 -22.73 -1.00
CA THR A 281 -4.67 -23.60 -1.74
C THR A 281 -5.16 -22.90 -3.00
N ALA A 282 -5.33 -23.67 -4.07
CA ALA A 282 -5.89 -23.15 -5.31
C ALA A 282 -7.37 -22.84 -5.12
N GLY A 283 -7.83 -21.71 -5.66
CA GLY A 283 -9.21 -21.25 -5.49
C GLY A 283 -9.39 -19.75 -5.72
N THR A 284 -10.65 -19.32 -5.66
CA THR A 284 -11.01 -17.89 -5.68
C THR A 284 -11.32 -17.44 -4.26
N TYR A 285 -10.65 -16.40 -3.79
CA TYR A 285 -10.76 -15.90 -2.43
C TYR A 285 -11.35 -14.48 -2.44
N PRO A 286 -12.46 -14.24 -1.71
CA PRO A 286 -13.03 -12.91 -1.59
C PRO A 286 -12.18 -12.01 -0.69
N ILE A 287 -12.11 -10.74 -1.04
CA ILE A 287 -11.61 -9.64 -0.22
C ILE A 287 -12.78 -8.70 0.02
N LYS A 288 -13.38 -8.77 1.20
CA LYS A 288 -14.50 -7.91 1.60
C LYS A 288 -14.16 -7.17 2.87
N GLY A 289 -14.57 -5.92 2.97
CA GLY A 289 -14.22 -5.12 4.12
C GLY A 289 -14.73 -3.70 4.05
N TYR A 290 -14.22 -2.88 4.95
CA TYR A 290 -14.52 -1.45 4.97
C TYR A 290 -13.33 -0.64 5.48
N ILE A 291 -13.29 0.61 5.04
CA ILE A 291 -12.41 1.66 5.56
C ILE A 291 -13.27 2.61 6.37
N GLU A 292 -12.84 2.91 7.59
CA GLU A 292 -13.48 3.84 8.50
C GLU A 292 -12.49 4.95 8.85
N THR A 293 -12.90 6.20 8.63
CA THR A 293 -12.11 7.39 8.97
C THR A 293 -13.01 8.42 9.64
N LEU A 294 -12.42 9.33 10.41
CA LEU A 294 -13.16 10.47 10.94
C LEU A 294 -13.23 11.56 9.87
N GLY A 295 -14.43 12.03 9.58
CA GLY A 295 -14.68 13.22 8.79
C GLY A 295 -14.27 14.48 9.54
N GLY A 296 -14.21 15.60 8.81
CA GLY A 296 -13.82 16.89 9.40
C GLY A 296 -14.79 17.44 10.43
N ASP A 297 -16.01 16.91 10.47
CA ASP A 297 -17.06 17.18 11.45
C ASP A 297 -17.01 16.25 12.68
N GLY A 298 -16.03 15.34 12.74
CA GLY A 298 -15.89 14.33 13.79
C GLY A 298 -16.80 13.12 13.62
N THR A 299 -17.56 13.01 12.52
CA THR A 299 -18.40 11.84 12.24
C THR A 299 -17.57 10.72 11.62
N ALA A 300 -17.89 9.47 11.94
CA ALA A 300 -17.24 8.32 11.33
C ALA A 300 -17.78 8.11 9.90
N ILE A 301 -16.91 8.27 8.89
CA ILE A 301 -17.17 7.97 7.50
C ILE A 301 -16.70 6.55 7.21
N ARG A 302 -17.66 5.67 6.91
CA ARG A 302 -17.40 4.29 6.49
C ARG A 302 -17.62 4.12 4.99
N ARG A 303 -16.71 3.40 4.34
CA ARG A 303 -16.80 2.99 2.93
C ARG A 303 -16.47 1.52 2.78
N GLU A 304 -17.39 0.77 2.18
CA GLU A 304 -17.24 -0.67 1.98
C GLU A 304 -16.55 -0.96 0.65
N PHE A 305 -15.79 -2.06 0.62
CA PHE A 305 -15.17 -2.56 -0.60
C PHE A 305 -15.36 -4.07 -0.72
N SER A 306 -15.44 -4.55 -1.96
CA SER A 306 -15.53 -5.96 -2.29
C SER A 306 -14.72 -6.22 -3.55
N SER A 307 -13.79 -7.16 -3.46
CA SER A 307 -12.95 -7.65 -4.57
C SER A 307 -12.67 -9.14 -4.36
N GLN A 308 -11.87 -9.75 -5.23
CA GLN A 308 -11.43 -11.14 -5.12
C GLN A 308 -10.03 -11.31 -5.71
N TYR A 309 -9.28 -12.30 -5.21
CA TYR A 309 -8.03 -12.76 -5.82
C TYR A 309 -8.11 -14.25 -6.12
N VAL A 310 -7.41 -14.70 -7.16
CA VAL A 310 -7.40 -16.09 -7.60
C VAL A 310 -6.01 -16.67 -7.37
N VAL A 311 -5.96 -17.83 -6.72
CA VAL A 311 -4.74 -18.62 -6.53
C VAL A 311 -4.80 -19.80 -7.48
N THR A 312 -3.79 -19.92 -8.34
CA THR A 312 -3.66 -21.01 -9.30
C THR A 312 -2.50 -21.92 -8.91
N GLU A 313 -2.63 -23.21 -9.18
CA GLU A 313 -1.51 -24.15 -9.02
C GLU A 313 -0.38 -23.81 -10.00
N PRO A 314 0.90 -23.89 -9.57
CA PRO A 314 2.01 -23.75 -10.49
C PRO A 314 2.02 -24.93 -11.47
N MET A 315 2.00 -24.64 -12.77
CA MET A 315 2.03 -25.66 -13.82
C MET A 315 3.38 -25.64 -14.54
N ALA A 316 4.06 -26.79 -14.55
CA ALA A 316 5.27 -27.02 -15.34
C ALA A 316 5.07 -28.28 -16.20
N SER A 317 5.30 -28.15 -17.50
CA SER A 317 5.27 -29.30 -18.42
C SER A 317 6.67 -29.90 -18.53
N ILE A 318 6.91 -31.01 -17.84
CA ILE A 318 8.15 -31.78 -17.97
C ILE A 318 7.85 -32.97 -18.89
N ALA A 319 8.28 -32.88 -20.15
CA ALA A 319 8.05 -33.92 -21.15
C ALA A 319 9.40 -34.40 -21.73
N PRO A 320 9.80 -35.66 -21.51
CA PRO A 320 10.98 -36.22 -22.16
C PRO A 320 10.81 -36.21 -23.68
N THR A 321 11.74 -35.61 -24.40
CA THR A 321 11.65 -35.44 -25.87
C THR A 321 11.65 -36.77 -26.62
N LEU A 322 12.28 -37.81 -26.09
CA LEU A 322 12.31 -39.15 -26.69
C LEU A 322 10.99 -39.92 -26.52
N MET A 323 10.12 -39.51 -25.59
CA MET A 323 8.85 -40.18 -25.28
C MET A 323 7.66 -39.64 -26.11
N ASN A 324 7.91 -38.76 -27.09
CA ASN A 324 6.88 -38.23 -27.99
C ASN A 324 6.45 -39.25 -29.08
N VAL A 325 6.17 -40.48 -28.67
CA VAL A 325 5.89 -41.63 -29.54
C VAL A 325 4.52 -42.22 -29.20
N LEU A 326 3.74 -42.55 -30.23
CA LEU A 326 2.52 -43.36 -30.12
C LEU A 326 2.74 -44.69 -30.86
N TYR A 327 2.25 -45.78 -30.28
CA TYR A 327 2.31 -47.10 -30.89
C TYR A 327 1.01 -47.44 -31.62
N ALA A 328 1.10 -47.82 -32.88
CA ALA A 328 -0.05 -48.30 -33.65
C ALA A 328 -0.54 -49.65 -33.12
N GLY A 329 -1.86 -49.87 -33.15
CA GLY A 329 -2.49 -51.13 -32.74
C GLY A 329 -2.83 -51.27 -31.26
N ILE A 330 -2.47 -50.29 -30.41
CA ILE A 330 -2.84 -50.27 -28.98
C ILE A 330 -3.44 -48.93 -28.53
N ASP A 331 -4.07 -48.94 -27.35
CA ASP A 331 -4.52 -47.73 -26.65
C ASP A 331 -3.31 -46.97 -26.10
N ASN A 332 -3.09 -45.74 -26.57
CA ASN A 332 -2.06 -44.86 -26.01
C ASN A 332 -2.72 -43.80 -25.11
N PRO A 333 -2.65 -43.91 -23.78
CA PRO A 333 -3.21 -42.90 -22.88
C PRO A 333 -2.38 -41.62 -22.90
N ILE A 334 -3.04 -40.47 -23.02
CA ILE A 334 -2.46 -39.13 -23.07
C ILE A 334 -3.18 -38.24 -22.06
N ASN A 335 -2.42 -37.55 -21.22
CA ASN A 335 -2.95 -36.50 -20.36
C ASN A 335 -2.84 -35.14 -21.08
N ILE A 336 -3.97 -34.48 -21.31
CA ILE A 336 -4.02 -33.14 -21.92
C ILE A 336 -4.59 -32.19 -20.89
N ALA A 337 -3.75 -31.29 -20.39
CA ALA A 337 -4.11 -30.25 -19.44
C ALA A 337 -3.74 -28.87 -20.00
N VAL A 338 -4.64 -27.91 -19.83
CA VAL A 338 -4.42 -26.52 -20.23
C VAL A 338 -4.57 -25.65 -18.99
N PRO A 339 -3.56 -24.82 -18.65
CA PRO A 339 -3.65 -23.95 -17.49
C PRO A 339 -4.86 -23.02 -17.52
N GLY A 340 -5.62 -23.01 -16.43
CA GLY A 340 -6.79 -22.15 -16.26
C GLY A 340 -8.05 -22.59 -17.02
N ILE A 341 -8.07 -23.78 -17.62
CA ILE A 341 -9.22 -24.30 -18.38
C ILE A 341 -9.63 -25.66 -17.79
N ALA A 342 -10.92 -25.80 -17.45
CA ALA A 342 -11.45 -27.06 -16.92
C ALA A 342 -11.33 -28.17 -17.98
N SER A 343 -11.05 -29.42 -17.55
CA SER A 343 -10.85 -30.55 -18.47
C SER A 343 -12.02 -30.72 -19.44
N GLU A 344 -13.25 -30.49 -18.98
CA GLU A 344 -14.49 -30.56 -19.76
C GLU A 344 -14.56 -29.55 -20.93
N GLN A 345 -13.89 -28.40 -20.79
CA GLN A 345 -13.85 -27.35 -21.80
C GLN A 345 -12.75 -27.59 -22.85
N ILE A 346 -11.87 -28.58 -22.62
CA ILE A 346 -10.79 -28.95 -23.54
C ILE A 346 -11.32 -29.91 -24.60
N GLN A 347 -11.16 -29.53 -25.86
CA GLN A 347 -11.42 -30.35 -27.02
C GLN A 347 -10.11 -30.66 -27.73
N ALA A 348 -9.86 -31.94 -27.99
CA ALA A 348 -8.66 -32.37 -28.70
C ALA A 348 -9.05 -33.22 -29.91
N THR A 349 -8.36 -32.99 -31.03
CA THR A 349 -8.49 -33.79 -32.25
C THR A 349 -7.12 -34.29 -32.68
N MET A 350 -7.09 -35.37 -33.47
CA MET A 350 -5.85 -35.96 -33.96
C MET A 350 -5.94 -36.18 -35.47
N SER A 351 -4.84 -35.93 -36.19
CA SER A 351 -4.78 -36.07 -37.66
C SER A 351 -4.63 -37.50 -38.17
N ASN A 352 -4.00 -38.40 -37.40
CA ASN A 352 -3.68 -39.77 -37.81
C ASN A 352 -4.28 -40.78 -36.81
N GLY A 353 -5.44 -41.34 -37.15
CA GLY A 353 -6.21 -42.28 -36.33
C GLY A 353 -7.26 -41.60 -35.46
N THR A 354 -7.62 -42.21 -34.33
CA THR A 354 -8.71 -41.73 -33.45
C THR A 354 -8.21 -41.26 -32.09
N LEU A 355 -8.76 -40.16 -31.59
CA LEU A 355 -8.52 -39.65 -30.24
C LEU A 355 -9.86 -39.58 -29.50
N SER A 356 -9.99 -40.32 -28.41
CA SER A 356 -11.23 -40.42 -27.64
C SER A 356 -10.99 -40.10 -26.16
N ARG A 357 -11.98 -39.49 -25.50
CA ARG A 357 -11.90 -39.17 -24.07
C ARG A 357 -12.36 -40.36 -23.23
N ARG A 358 -11.57 -40.73 -22.21
CA ARG A 358 -11.88 -41.78 -21.23
C ARG A 358 -11.63 -41.21 -19.83
N GLY A 359 -12.68 -40.64 -19.22
CA GLY A 359 -12.58 -39.92 -17.95
C GLY A 359 -11.70 -38.66 -18.07
N ASN A 360 -10.63 -38.59 -17.26
CA ASN A 360 -9.68 -37.48 -17.26
C ASN A 360 -8.55 -37.63 -18.31
N LEU A 361 -8.45 -38.79 -18.96
CA LEU A 361 -7.43 -39.08 -19.96
C LEU A 361 -8.03 -39.07 -21.37
N TRP A 362 -7.15 -38.92 -22.34
CA TRP A 362 -7.42 -39.16 -23.75
C TRP A 362 -6.74 -40.44 -24.18
N VAL A 363 -7.36 -41.20 -25.08
CA VAL A 363 -6.80 -42.43 -25.63
C VAL A 363 -6.63 -42.24 -27.12
N ALA A 364 -5.37 -42.24 -27.56
CA ALA A 364 -4.99 -42.16 -28.96
C ALA A 364 -4.77 -43.56 -29.54
N ARG A 365 -5.36 -43.83 -30.71
CA ARG A 365 -5.10 -45.00 -31.54
C ARG A 365 -4.66 -44.54 -32.92
N PRO A 366 -3.35 -44.51 -33.21
CA PRO A 366 -2.86 -44.12 -34.52
C PRO A 366 -3.00 -45.28 -35.53
N GLU A 367 -3.27 -44.96 -36.79
CA GLU A 367 -3.47 -45.96 -37.85
C GLU A 367 -2.22 -46.13 -38.72
N LYS A 368 -1.66 -45.03 -39.22
CA LYS A 368 -0.55 -45.06 -40.18
C LYS A 368 0.80 -44.96 -39.48
N VAL A 369 1.56 -46.05 -39.50
CA VAL A 369 2.95 -46.10 -39.00
C VAL A 369 3.87 -45.25 -39.88
N GLY A 370 4.81 -44.52 -39.27
CA GLY A 370 5.81 -43.71 -39.98
C GLY A 370 5.35 -42.29 -40.33
N THR A 371 4.06 -42.00 -40.27
CA THR A 371 3.52 -40.63 -40.39
C THR A 371 3.19 -40.04 -39.03
N GLU A 372 3.60 -38.81 -38.78
CA GLU A 372 3.34 -38.12 -37.51
C GLU A 372 1.83 -37.97 -37.24
N ALA A 373 1.44 -38.14 -35.98
CA ALA A 373 0.12 -37.80 -35.47
C ALA A 373 0.17 -36.40 -34.85
N VAL A 374 -0.58 -35.47 -35.42
CA VAL A 374 -0.71 -34.11 -34.89
C VAL A 374 -1.92 -34.06 -34.00
N ILE A 375 -1.72 -33.76 -32.72
CA ILE A 375 -2.80 -33.51 -31.77
C ILE A 375 -3.03 -32.01 -31.69
N THR A 376 -4.22 -31.55 -32.08
CA THR A 376 -4.63 -30.15 -31.97
C THR A 376 -5.51 -30.00 -30.75
N VAL A 377 -5.10 -29.12 -29.82
CA VAL A 377 -5.83 -28.83 -28.59
C VAL A 377 -6.51 -27.48 -28.73
N SER A 378 -7.82 -27.47 -28.52
CA SER A 378 -8.66 -26.28 -28.51
C SER A 378 -9.42 -26.19 -27.20
N ALA A 379 -9.79 -24.99 -26.79
CA ALA A 379 -10.66 -24.79 -25.63
C ALA A 379 -11.84 -23.90 -25.97
N LYS A 380 -12.96 -24.19 -25.32
CA LYS A 380 -14.14 -23.35 -25.38
C LYS A 380 -14.05 -22.27 -24.30
N GLY A 381 -13.92 -21.02 -24.71
CA GLY A 381 -13.96 -19.88 -23.80
C GLY A 381 -15.34 -19.69 -23.17
N ASN A 382 -15.42 -18.89 -22.10
CA ASN A 382 -16.68 -18.58 -21.42
C ASN A 382 -17.73 -17.90 -22.31
N ASN A 383 -17.31 -17.33 -23.44
CA ASN A 383 -18.15 -16.75 -24.49
C ASN A 383 -18.66 -17.78 -25.52
N GLY A 384 -18.35 -19.07 -25.35
CA GLY A 384 -18.75 -20.15 -26.24
C GLY A 384 -17.90 -20.31 -27.50
N VAL A 385 -16.94 -19.40 -27.75
CA VAL A 385 -16.03 -19.45 -28.90
C VAL A 385 -14.95 -20.50 -28.65
N VAL A 386 -14.74 -21.40 -29.61
CA VAL A 386 -13.65 -22.37 -29.57
C VAL A 386 -12.41 -21.75 -30.18
N SER A 387 -11.32 -21.68 -29.41
CA SER A 387 -10.03 -21.19 -29.89
C SER A 387 -8.98 -22.30 -29.84
N ARG A 388 -8.16 -22.38 -30.89
CA ARG A 388 -7.01 -23.29 -30.94
C ARG A 388 -5.94 -22.78 -29.99
N ILE A 389 -5.51 -23.63 -29.06
CA ILE A 389 -4.48 -23.30 -28.07
C ILE A 389 -3.10 -23.68 -28.60
N THR A 390 -2.94 -24.94 -28.98
CA THR A 390 -1.65 -25.49 -29.42
C THR A 390 -1.84 -26.70 -30.31
N GLU A 391 -0.76 -27.10 -30.97
CA GLU A 391 -0.64 -28.37 -31.66
C GLU A 391 0.66 -29.06 -31.26
N GLN A 392 0.61 -30.37 -31.07
CA GLN A 392 1.78 -31.19 -30.73
C GLN A 392 1.93 -32.31 -31.75
N LYS A 393 3.14 -32.48 -32.28
CA LYS A 393 3.47 -33.55 -33.22
C LYS A 393 4.06 -34.74 -32.46
N LEU A 394 3.46 -35.91 -32.65
CA LEU A 394 3.89 -37.17 -32.06
C LEU A 394 4.28 -38.14 -33.17
N ARG A 395 5.36 -38.89 -32.96
CA ARG A 395 5.85 -39.87 -33.92
C ARG A 395 5.05 -41.17 -33.78
N VAL A 396 4.56 -41.73 -34.88
CA VAL A 396 3.86 -43.03 -34.83
C VAL A 396 4.84 -44.15 -35.19
N ARG A 397 5.03 -45.09 -34.26
CA ARG A 397 5.88 -46.28 -34.46
C ARG A 397 5.02 -47.54 -34.46
N ALA A 398 5.48 -48.56 -35.18
CA ALA A 398 4.95 -49.90 -35.00
C ALA A 398 5.33 -50.40 -33.59
N LEU A 399 4.52 -51.32 -33.05
CA LEU A 399 4.93 -52.04 -31.84
C LEU A 399 6.30 -52.72 -32.08
N PRO A 400 7.18 -52.77 -31.07
CA PRO A 400 8.39 -53.59 -31.12
C PRO A 400 8.08 -55.06 -31.43
N ASP A 401 9.09 -55.81 -31.86
CA ASP A 401 8.95 -57.24 -32.02
C ASP A 401 8.97 -57.91 -30.64
N PRO A 402 8.05 -58.84 -30.33
CA PRO A 402 8.03 -59.49 -29.04
C PRO A 402 9.12 -60.56 -28.96
N LEU A 403 9.44 -60.98 -27.74
CA LEU A 403 10.28 -62.13 -27.50
C LEU A 403 9.41 -63.36 -27.22
N PRO A 404 9.73 -64.54 -27.78
CA PRO A 404 9.06 -65.75 -27.37
C PRO A 404 9.46 -66.10 -25.93
N PHE A 405 8.62 -66.86 -25.25
CA PHE A 405 8.96 -67.46 -23.97
C PHE A 405 8.13 -68.72 -23.73
N ILE A 406 8.65 -69.58 -22.86
CA ILE A 406 7.90 -70.72 -22.32
C ILE A 406 7.38 -70.31 -20.96
N GLU A 407 6.07 -70.37 -20.76
CA GLU A 407 5.45 -70.17 -19.46
C GLU A 407 5.46 -71.50 -18.69
N TYR A 408 6.09 -71.52 -17.51
CA TYR A 408 6.18 -72.72 -16.66
C TYR A 408 6.00 -72.37 -15.19
N GLN A 409 5.53 -73.35 -14.41
CA GLN A 409 5.45 -73.25 -12.95
C GLN A 409 6.75 -73.78 -12.34
N ASP A 410 7.39 -72.97 -11.50
CA ASP A 410 8.54 -73.44 -10.74
C ASP A 410 8.13 -74.38 -9.59
N ALA A 411 9.12 -74.97 -8.91
CA ALA A 411 8.87 -75.90 -7.80
C ALA A 411 8.08 -75.29 -6.63
N ASN A 412 8.00 -73.94 -6.55
CA ASN A 412 7.29 -73.20 -5.51
C ASN A 412 5.88 -72.76 -5.99
N GLY A 413 5.45 -73.15 -7.20
CA GLY A 413 4.16 -72.81 -7.78
C GLY A 413 4.08 -71.42 -8.41
N ALA A 414 5.19 -70.69 -8.52
CA ALA A 414 5.21 -69.38 -9.16
C ALA A 414 5.33 -69.50 -10.69
N MET A 415 4.53 -68.73 -11.43
CA MET A 415 4.60 -68.66 -12.89
C MET A 415 5.85 -67.88 -13.31
N LYS A 416 6.67 -68.46 -14.18
CA LYS A 416 7.88 -67.84 -14.74
C LYS A 416 7.89 -67.90 -16.26
N ARG A 417 8.46 -66.87 -16.88
CA ARG A 417 8.69 -66.77 -18.33
C ARG A 417 10.14 -67.17 -18.64
N PHE A 418 10.33 -68.32 -19.29
CA PHE A 418 11.65 -68.79 -19.74
C PHE A 418 12.01 -68.17 -21.09
N LYS A 419 13.10 -67.40 -21.15
CA LYS A 419 13.59 -66.67 -22.34
C LYS A 419 14.86 -67.27 -22.98
N GLY A 420 15.28 -68.46 -22.56
CA GLY A 420 16.46 -69.17 -23.07
C GLY A 420 17.42 -69.67 -21.98
N GLY A 421 18.23 -70.68 -22.32
CA GLY A 421 19.19 -71.29 -21.41
C GLY A 421 18.76 -72.66 -20.88
N SER A 422 19.00 -72.95 -19.60
CA SER A 422 18.70 -74.27 -19.02
C SER A 422 17.30 -74.35 -18.42
N LEU A 423 16.50 -75.35 -18.82
CA LEU A 423 15.18 -75.63 -18.28
C LEU A 423 15.06 -77.11 -17.90
N SER A 424 14.43 -77.42 -16.76
CA SER A 424 14.27 -78.82 -16.35
C SER A 424 13.33 -79.55 -17.31
N LYS A 425 13.59 -80.84 -17.57
CA LYS A 425 12.72 -81.63 -18.46
C LYS A 425 11.26 -81.63 -17.97
N ARG A 426 11.05 -81.67 -16.64
CA ARG A 426 9.70 -81.67 -16.04
C ARG A 426 8.96 -80.37 -16.37
N ASP A 427 9.62 -79.24 -16.16
CA ASP A 427 8.98 -77.94 -16.34
C ASP A 427 8.73 -77.66 -17.84
N LEU A 428 9.65 -78.10 -18.71
CA LEU A 428 9.47 -78.08 -20.16
C LEU A 428 8.24 -78.90 -20.62
N LEU A 429 8.05 -80.10 -20.08
CA LEU A 429 6.90 -80.95 -20.41
C LEU A 429 5.58 -80.46 -19.76
N SER A 430 5.66 -79.64 -18.72
CA SER A 430 4.48 -79.01 -18.10
C SER A 430 3.94 -77.83 -18.92
N ALA A 431 4.81 -77.19 -19.71
CA ALA A 431 4.43 -76.10 -20.57
C ALA A 431 3.57 -76.61 -21.74
N LYS A 432 2.48 -75.89 -22.04
CA LYS A 432 1.54 -76.26 -23.11
C LYS A 432 2.05 -75.90 -24.50
N GLY A 433 2.92 -74.90 -24.59
CA GLY A 433 3.33 -74.29 -25.84
C GLY A 433 4.23 -73.09 -25.66
N ILE A 434 4.32 -72.28 -26.71
CA ILE A 434 5.13 -71.06 -26.77
C ILE A 434 4.20 -69.85 -26.74
N GLN A 435 4.54 -68.86 -25.93
CA GLN A 435 3.89 -67.55 -25.91
C GLN A 435 4.87 -66.49 -26.39
N ALA A 436 4.36 -65.30 -26.72
CA ALA A 436 5.18 -64.15 -27.09
C ALA A 436 4.65 -62.89 -26.43
N ALA A 437 5.54 -62.06 -25.91
CA ALA A 437 5.18 -60.76 -25.35
C ALA A 437 6.34 -59.78 -25.50
N ILE A 438 6.00 -58.49 -25.51
CA ILE A 438 6.94 -57.45 -25.15
C ILE A 438 6.90 -57.36 -23.63
N ASP A 439 8.06 -57.50 -23.02
CA ASP A 439 8.24 -57.53 -21.57
C ASP A 439 9.39 -56.59 -21.23
N ASP A 440 9.16 -55.32 -21.56
CA ASP A 440 9.97 -54.18 -21.14
C ASP A 440 9.14 -53.42 -20.09
N ASP A 441 9.77 -52.89 -19.04
CA ASP A 441 9.11 -52.20 -17.90
C ASP A 441 8.12 -51.08 -18.29
N ILE A 442 8.13 -50.65 -19.55
CA ILE A 442 7.31 -49.57 -20.12
C ILE A 442 6.11 -50.11 -20.93
N LEU A 443 6.21 -51.30 -21.51
CA LEU A 443 5.21 -51.87 -22.43
C LEU A 443 4.98 -53.35 -22.12
N GLU A 444 3.81 -53.66 -21.56
CA GLU A 444 3.34 -55.04 -21.43
C GLU A 444 2.27 -55.31 -22.49
N VAL A 445 2.68 -55.92 -23.61
CA VAL A 445 1.78 -56.25 -24.72
C VAL A 445 1.93 -57.72 -25.07
N SER A 446 0.83 -58.47 -24.94
CA SER A 446 0.78 -59.89 -25.29
C SER A 446 0.57 -60.09 -26.80
N TYR A 447 1.28 -61.08 -27.34
CA TYR A 447 1.17 -61.51 -28.74
C TYR A 447 0.68 -62.94 -28.80
N SER A 448 -0.10 -63.25 -29.83
CA SER A 448 -0.57 -64.62 -30.09
C SER A 448 0.42 -65.35 -31.01
N VAL A 449 0.93 -66.51 -30.59
CA VAL A 449 1.81 -67.33 -31.44
C VAL A 449 0.96 -68.07 -32.47
N VAL A 450 1.29 -67.95 -33.74
CA VAL A 450 0.56 -68.57 -34.86
C VAL A 450 1.16 -69.94 -35.19
N ARG A 451 2.49 -70.02 -35.27
CA ARG A 451 3.22 -71.28 -35.51
C ARG A 451 4.67 -71.17 -35.03
N PHE A 452 5.27 -72.31 -34.73
CA PHE A 452 6.70 -72.43 -34.48
C PHE A 452 7.20 -73.82 -34.87
N GLN A 453 8.51 -74.00 -34.89
CA GLN A 453 9.16 -75.29 -35.11
C GLN A 453 10.14 -75.57 -33.98
N LEU A 454 10.30 -76.85 -33.63
CA LEU A 454 11.37 -77.30 -32.76
C LEU A 454 12.42 -78.02 -33.60
N THR A 455 13.64 -77.54 -33.57
CA THR A 455 14.78 -78.16 -34.25
C THR A 455 15.59 -78.96 -33.25
N PHE A 456 15.50 -80.29 -33.34
CA PHE A 456 16.32 -81.23 -32.59
C PHE A 456 17.54 -81.68 -33.43
N PHE A 457 18.51 -82.31 -32.79
CA PHE A 457 19.65 -82.93 -33.48
C PHE A 457 19.74 -84.41 -33.10
N ASP A 458 19.89 -85.26 -34.11
CA ASP A 458 20.12 -86.68 -33.92
C ASP A 458 21.57 -86.97 -33.48
N GLN A 459 21.92 -88.25 -33.30
CA GLN A 459 23.28 -88.65 -32.91
C GLN A 459 24.31 -88.42 -34.02
N MET A 460 23.89 -88.26 -35.27
CA MET A 460 24.73 -87.99 -36.44
C MET A 460 24.89 -86.48 -36.72
N GLY A 461 24.21 -85.63 -35.94
CA GLY A 461 24.24 -84.17 -36.09
C GLY A 461 23.26 -83.60 -37.11
N ASN A 462 22.34 -84.41 -37.65
CA ASN A 462 21.32 -83.92 -38.59
C ASN A 462 20.24 -83.14 -37.84
N ALA A 463 19.83 -82.01 -38.41
CA ALA A 463 18.74 -81.20 -37.89
C ALA A 463 17.39 -81.87 -38.21
N MET A 464 16.58 -82.11 -37.19
CA MET A 464 15.23 -82.65 -37.28
C MET A 464 14.22 -81.56 -36.90
N PRO A 465 13.69 -80.80 -37.88
CA PRO A 465 12.65 -79.80 -37.63
C PRO A 465 11.27 -80.46 -37.48
N GLU A 466 10.64 -80.26 -36.32
CA GLU A 466 9.28 -80.72 -36.03
C GLU A 466 8.33 -79.52 -35.92
N ILE A 467 7.22 -79.54 -36.67
CA ILE A 467 6.25 -78.44 -36.73
C ILE A 467 5.29 -78.51 -35.53
N SER A 468 4.90 -77.34 -35.00
CA SER A 468 3.96 -77.21 -33.88
C SER A 468 2.49 -77.37 -34.31
N ASN A 469 1.60 -77.48 -33.32
CA ASN A 469 0.16 -77.36 -33.54
C ASN A 469 -0.30 -75.96 -33.09
N GLY A 470 -0.11 -74.96 -33.95
CA GLY A 470 -0.37 -73.57 -33.62
C GLY A 470 0.61 -73.03 -32.57
N ASP A 471 0.07 -72.49 -31.48
CA ASP A 471 0.79 -72.04 -30.27
C ASP A 471 1.20 -73.19 -29.34
N ARG A 472 0.71 -74.42 -29.57
CA ARG A 472 0.95 -75.59 -28.71
C ARG A 472 1.96 -76.57 -29.29
N PHE A 473 2.58 -77.35 -28.40
CA PHE A 473 3.45 -78.44 -28.82
C PHE A 473 2.65 -79.56 -29.52
N SER A 474 3.19 -80.10 -30.61
CA SER A 474 2.65 -81.29 -31.26
C SER A 474 3.06 -82.57 -30.52
N GLU A 475 2.35 -83.68 -30.72
CA GLU A 475 2.70 -84.95 -30.07
C GLU A 475 4.10 -85.43 -30.43
N ARG A 476 4.53 -85.20 -31.68
CA ARG A 476 5.89 -85.50 -32.14
C ARG A 476 6.93 -84.69 -31.38
N GLN A 477 6.70 -83.38 -31.23
CA GLN A 477 7.56 -82.51 -30.44
C GLN A 477 7.66 -82.98 -28.98
N ILE A 478 6.54 -83.35 -28.36
CA ILE A 478 6.51 -83.86 -26.98
C ILE A 478 7.31 -85.16 -26.86
N ASN A 479 7.15 -86.08 -27.81
CA ASN A 479 7.90 -87.34 -27.81
C ASN A 479 9.40 -87.11 -27.99
N SER A 480 9.81 -86.21 -28.89
CA SER A 480 11.22 -85.81 -29.05
C SER A 480 11.78 -85.15 -27.78
N MET A 481 11.01 -84.27 -27.11
CA MET A 481 11.40 -83.68 -25.83
C MET A 481 11.57 -84.71 -24.70
N ARG A 482 10.72 -85.76 -24.67
CA ARG A 482 10.86 -86.87 -23.71
C ARG A 482 12.13 -87.67 -23.96
N ALA A 483 12.48 -87.92 -25.22
CA ALA A 483 13.65 -88.68 -25.62
C ALA A 483 14.99 -87.95 -25.38
N LEU A 484 15.00 -86.62 -25.28
CA LEU A 484 16.22 -85.83 -25.09
C LEU A 484 16.92 -86.12 -23.76
N SER A 485 18.19 -86.52 -23.79
CA SER A 485 19.01 -86.66 -22.58
C SER A 485 19.39 -85.32 -21.96
N ARG A 486 19.73 -85.33 -20.67
CA ARG A 486 20.27 -84.18 -19.95
C ARG A 486 21.48 -83.57 -20.67
N GLY A 487 21.54 -82.24 -20.75
CA GLY A 487 22.59 -81.46 -21.41
C GLY A 487 22.41 -81.30 -22.93
N LYS A 488 21.46 -82.01 -23.56
CA LYS A 488 21.13 -81.82 -24.97
C LYS A 488 20.36 -80.52 -25.19
N ARG A 489 20.51 -79.96 -26.38
CA ARG A 489 19.92 -78.69 -26.78
C ARG A 489 18.96 -78.89 -27.95
N PHE A 490 17.93 -78.07 -27.99
CA PHE A 490 17.09 -77.90 -29.16
C PHE A 490 16.75 -76.41 -29.31
N TYR A 491 16.36 -76.03 -30.51
CA TYR A 491 16.02 -74.64 -30.82
C TYR A 491 14.53 -74.52 -31.09
N ILE A 492 13.91 -73.51 -30.52
CA ILE A 492 12.60 -73.04 -30.93
C ILE A 492 12.86 -72.03 -32.05
N SER A 493 12.49 -72.38 -33.28
CA SER A 493 12.81 -71.63 -34.50
C SER A 493 11.56 -71.36 -35.32
N GLU A 494 11.68 -70.48 -36.34
CA GLU A 494 10.57 -70.10 -37.23
C GLU A 494 9.29 -69.68 -36.48
N VAL A 495 9.45 -69.00 -35.34
CA VAL A 495 8.32 -68.55 -34.52
C VAL A 495 7.65 -67.36 -35.21
N ILE A 496 6.37 -67.50 -35.53
CA ILE A 496 5.54 -66.42 -36.05
C ILE A 496 4.52 -66.03 -34.99
N ALA A 497 4.52 -64.75 -34.62
CA ALA A 497 3.58 -64.18 -33.67
C ALA A 497 2.76 -63.06 -34.31
N ARG A 498 1.51 -62.92 -33.88
CA ARG A 498 0.57 -61.88 -34.32
C ARG A 498 0.24 -60.96 -33.15
N GLY A 499 0.51 -59.67 -33.33
CA GLY A 499 0.24 -58.63 -32.35
C GLY A 499 -1.22 -58.15 -32.36
N PRO A 500 -1.58 -57.27 -31.40
CA PRO A 500 -2.89 -56.61 -31.40
C PRO A 500 -3.07 -55.65 -32.59
N ASP A 501 -1.97 -55.26 -33.24
CA ASP A 501 -1.95 -54.56 -34.52
C ASP A 501 -2.41 -55.44 -35.71
N GLY A 502 -2.60 -56.74 -35.49
CA GLY A 502 -3.04 -57.71 -36.51
C GLY A 502 -1.93 -58.15 -37.46
N VAL A 503 -0.70 -57.68 -37.27
CA VAL A 503 0.44 -57.98 -38.15
C VAL A 503 1.17 -59.23 -37.66
N GLU A 504 1.42 -60.17 -38.57
CA GLU A 504 2.27 -61.33 -38.31
C GLU A 504 3.75 -60.99 -38.47
N ARG A 505 4.56 -61.43 -37.51
CA ARG A 505 5.99 -61.14 -37.45
C ARG A 505 6.76 -62.40 -37.10
N LYS A 506 7.90 -62.59 -37.76
CA LYS A 506 8.87 -63.62 -37.41
C LYS A 506 9.74 -63.11 -36.27
N ILE A 507 9.78 -63.84 -35.17
CA ILE A 507 10.47 -63.42 -33.95
C ILE A 507 11.73 -64.27 -33.70
N PRO A 508 12.69 -63.78 -32.89
CA PRO A 508 13.97 -64.45 -32.69
C PRO A 508 13.83 -65.88 -32.13
N PRO A 509 14.73 -66.81 -32.49
CA PRO A 509 14.72 -68.16 -31.95
C PRO A 509 15.20 -68.20 -30.50
N ILE A 510 14.85 -69.27 -29.78
CA ILE A 510 15.30 -69.53 -28.40
C ILE A 510 16.04 -70.86 -28.34
N GLU A 511 17.18 -70.87 -27.64
CA GLU A 511 17.89 -72.09 -27.28
C GLU A 511 17.37 -72.64 -25.94
N VAL A 512 17.08 -73.94 -25.93
CA VAL A 512 16.68 -74.66 -24.70
C VAL A 512 17.67 -75.79 -24.43
N ILE A 513 18.26 -75.79 -23.24
CA ILE A 513 19.15 -76.84 -22.73
C ILE A 513 18.40 -77.65 -21.68
N VAL A 514 18.23 -78.95 -21.91
CA VAL A 514 17.52 -79.82 -20.98
C VAL A 514 18.38 -80.08 -19.74
N LYS A 515 17.94 -79.62 -18.57
CA LYS A 515 18.66 -79.77 -17.29
C LYS A 515 18.28 -81.02 -16.52
#